data_AF-A0A8H6QFZ7-F1
#
_entry.id   AF-A0A8H6QFZ7-F1
#
_cell.length_a   1.000
_cell.length_b   1.000
_cell.length_c   1.000
_cell.angle_alpha   90.00
_cell.angle_beta   90.00
_cell.angle_gamma   90.00
#
_symmetry.space_group_name_H-M   'P 1'
#
loop_
_entity.id
_entity.type
_entity.pdbx_description
1 polymer ?
#
loop_
_entity_poly.entity_id
_entity_poly.type
_entity_poly.pdbx_seq_one_letter_code
_entity_poly.pdbx_strand_id
1 'polypeptide(L)'
;MELFYHAPLSIWAIPALLRDNPMVPVHLLAFGVQAFVTSLACLVEVWSWADRTVVQKRSITMLYGPYVALGAFMALDMVFRLRGRLLPKRKLA
;
A
#
# COMPACT_ATOMS: atom_id res chain seq x y z
N MET A 1 -12.76 4.91 -7.10
CA MET A 1 -11.76 5.31 -6.09
C MET A 1 -10.38 5.58 -6.71
N GLU A 2 -9.86 4.69 -7.54
CA GLU A 2 -8.47 4.84 -8.04
C GLU A 2 -8.28 6.09 -8.91
N LEU A 3 -9.18 6.36 -9.86
CA LEU A 3 -9.08 7.56 -10.70
C LEU A 3 -9.24 8.88 -9.94
N PHE A 4 -10.14 8.92 -8.95
CA PHE A 4 -10.53 10.18 -8.28
C PHE A 4 -9.79 10.43 -6.96
N TYR A 5 -9.24 9.39 -6.32
CA TYR A 5 -8.48 9.51 -5.08
C TYR A 5 -7.02 9.13 -5.29
N HIS A 6 -6.74 7.97 -5.87
CA HIS A 6 -5.36 7.47 -6.00
C HIS A 6 -4.56 8.30 -7.00
N ALA A 7 -5.11 8.65 -8.16
CA ALA A 7 -4.39 9.43 -9.17
C ALA A 7 -3.96 10.84 -8.70
N PRO A 8 -4.87 11.71 -8.20
CA PRO A 8 -4.45 13.01 -7.69
C PRO A 8 -3.55 12.89 -6.46
N LEU A 9 -3.79 11.88 -5.60
CA LEU A 9 -2.94 11.63 -4.45
C LEU A 9 -1.53 11.21 -4.86
N SER A 10 -1.36 10.35 -5.87
CA SER A 10 -0.03 9.93 -6.36
C SER A 10 0.77 11.09 -6.93
N ILE A 11 0.12 12.01 -7.66
CA ILE A 11 0.75 13.23 -8.17
C ILE A 11 1.22 14.13 -7.01
N TRP A 12 0.41 14.27 -5.97
CA TRP A 12 0.75 15.08 -4.80
C TRP A 12 1.75 14.39 -3.85
N ALA A 13 1.66 13.06 -3.70
CA ALA A 13 2.39 12.31 -2.70
C ALA A 13 3.89 12.32 -2.96
N ILE A 14 4.34 12.27 -4.22
CA ILE A 14 5.76 12.29 -4.58
C ILE A 14 6.46 13.56 -4.05
N PRO A 15 6.03 14.79 -4.38
CA PRO A 15 6.63 15.99 -3.81
C PRO A 15 6.37 16.14 -2.30
N ALA A 16 5.24 15.65 -1.79
CA ALA A 16 4.92 15.71 -0.37
C ALA A 16 5.83 14.81 0.50
N LEU A 17 6.20 13.62 -0.01
CA LEU A 17 7.19 12.71 0.58
C LEU A 17 8.56 13.37 0.64
N LEU A 18 9.00 14.03 -0.43
CA LEU A 18 10.28 14.73 -0.49
C LEU A 18 10.37 15.92 0.48
N ARG A 19 9.23 16.54 0.81
CA ARG A 19 9.13 17.68 1.73
C ARG A 19 8.76 17.28 3.17
N ASP A 20 8.71 15.98 3.46
CA ASP A 20 8.26 15.38 4.73
C ASP A 20 6.96 15.98 5.30
N ASN A 21 5.96 16.16 4.43
CA ASN A 21 4.70 16.79 4.81
C ASN A 21 3.98 16.00 5.93
N PRO A 22 3.41 16.67 6.96
CA PRO A 22 2.78 16.02 8.10
C PRO A 22 1.60 15.11 7.73
N MET A 23 0.90 15.38 6.62
CA MET A 23 -0.26 14.64 6.15
C MET A 23 0.07 13.40 5.32
N VAL A 24 1.34 13.22 4.91
CA VAL A 24 1.78 12.07 4.09
C VAL A 24 1.41 10.73 4.76
N PRO A 25 1.69 10.51 6.07
CA PRO A 25 1.33 9.25 6.72
C PRO A 25 -0.15 8.95 6.72
N VAL A 26 -1.01 9.96 6.76
CA VAL A 26 -2.47 9.74 6.80
C VAL A 26 -2.97 9.28 5.44
N HIS A 27 -2.63 10.01 4.38
CA HIS A 27 -3.10 9.70 3.03
C HIS A 27 -2.49 8.42 2.46
N LEU A 28 -1.17 8.24 2.61
CA LEU A 28 -0.49 7.06 2.08
C LEU A 28 -0.82 5.78 2.86
N LEU A 29 -1.19 5.88 4.14
CA LEU A 29 -1.69 4.73 4.90
C LEU A 29 -3.02 4.24 4.34
N ALA A 30 -3.99 5.14 4.13
CA ALA A 30 -5.28 4.79 3.54
C ALA A 30 -5.11 4.21 2.13
N PHE A 31 -4.28 4.84 1.31
CA PHE A 31 -3.91 4.34 -0.03
C PHE A 31 -3.29 2.93 0.04
N GLY A 32 -2.26 2.76 0.86
CA GLY A 32 -1.47 1.52 0.96
C GLY A 32 -2.31 0.35 1.46
N VAL A 33 -3.12 0.56 2.50
CA VAL A 33 -4.05 -0.45 3.02
C VAL A 33 -5.08 -0.84 1.97
N GLN A 34 -5.71 0.14 1.32
CA GLN A 34 -6.71 -0.15 0.29
C GLN A 34 -6.09 -0.95 -0.86
N ALA A 35 -4.96 -0.49 -1.41
CA ALA A 35 -4.26 -1.14 -2.52
C ALA A 35 -3.81 -2.57 -2.16
N PHE A 36 -3.32 -2.78 -0.93
CA PHE A 36 -2.95 -4.10 -0.43
C PHE A 36 -4.15 -5.04 -0.36
N VAL A 37 -5.24 -4.63 0.30
CA VAL A 37 -6.41 -5.48 0.52
C VAL A 37 -7.08 -5.86 -0.79
N THR A 38 -7.30 -4.91 -1.70
CA THR A 38 -7.94 -5.19 -2.99
C THR A 38 -7.06 -6.07 -3.87
N SER A 39 -5.76 -5.79 -3.94
CA SER A 39 -4.83 -6.59 -4.76
C SER A 39 -4.63 -8.00 -4.20
N LEU A 40 -4.61 -8.15 -2.87
CA LEU A 40 -4.55 -9.45 -2.22
C LEU A 40 -5.81 -10.26 -2.49
N ALA A 41 -6.99 -9.66 -2.40
CA ALA A 41 -8.26 -10.32 -2.72
C ALA A 41 -8.26 -10.82 -4.18
N CYS A 42 -7.78 -10.00 -5.12
CA CYS A 42 -7.62 -10.42 -6.52
C CYS A 42 -6.67 -11.61 -6.66
N LEU A 43 -5.53 -11.63 -5.95
CA LEU A 43 -4.62 -12.77 -5.99
C LEU A 43 -5.26 -14.04 -5.39
N VAL A 44 -5.95 -13.92 -4.27
CA VAL A 44 -6.67 -15.05 -3.66
C VAL A 44 -7.65 -15.66 -4.66
N GLU A 45 -8.40 -14.81 -5.37
CA GLU A 45 -9.34 -15.25 -6.41
C GLU A 45 -8.63 -15.92 -7.61
N VAL A 46 -7.51 -15.37 -8.08
CA VAL A 46 -6.73 -16.01 -9.17
C VAL A 46 -6.27 -17.42 -8.77
N TRP A 47 -5.94 -17.61 -7.50
CA TRP A 47 -5.49 -18.91 -7.00
C TRP A 47 -6.63 -19.91 -6.76
N SER A 48 -7.87 -19.47 -6.50
CA SER A 48 -9.06 -20.33 -6.41
C SER A 48 -9.58 -20.86 -7.75
N TRP A 49 -9.21 -20.24 -8.88
CA TRP A 49 -9.69 -20.68 -10.21
C TRP A 49 -9.36 -22.14 -10.54
N ALA A 50 -10.37 -22.96 -10.85
CA ALA A 50 -10.17 -24.37 -11.22
C ALA A 50 -9.79 -24.58 -12.70
N ASP A 51 -10.05 -23.58 -13.54
CA ASP A 51 -10.00 -23.64 -15.01
C ASP A 51 -8.72 -23.04 -15.62
N ARG A 52 -7.71 -22.75 -14.80
CA ARG A 52 -6.42 -22.16 -15.24
C ARG A 52 -5.23 -22.95 -14.74
N THR A 53 -4.22 -23.07 -15.60
CA THR A 53 -2.97 -23.75 -15.25
C THR A 53 -2.15 -22.91 -14.27
N VAL A 54 -1.25 -23.57 -13.54
CA VAL A 54 -0.35 -22.90 -12.58
C VAL A 54 0.51 -21.82 -13.28
N VAL A 55 0.91 -22.04 -14.53
CA VAL A 55 1.69 -21.07 -15.32
C VAL A 55 0.88 -19.80 -15.56
N GLN A 56 -0.39 -19.92 -15.94
CA GLN A 56 -1.28 -18.77 -16.17
C GLN A 56 -1.51 -17.98 -14.88
N LYS A 57 -1.79 -18.68 -13.76
CA LYS A 57 -1.94 -18.06 -12.43
C LYS A 57 -0.67 -17.33 -11.99
N ARG A 58 0.50 -17.93 -12.26
CA ARG A 58 1.80 -17.33 -11.94
C ARG A 58 2.06 -16.07 -12.76
N SER A 59 1.71 -16.05 -14.05
CA SER A 59 1.85 -14.85 -14.90
C SER A 59 1.04 -13.66 -14.34
N ILE A 60 -0.20 -13.91 -13.91
CA ILE A 60 -1.04 -12.88 -13.27
C ILE A 60 -0.45 -12.47 -11.91
N THR A 61 0.03 -13.45 -11.13
CA THR A 61 0.66 -13.17 -9.84
C THR A 61 1.93 -12.33 -9.97
N MET A 62 2.72 -12.50 -11.03
CA MET A 62 3.88 -11.65 -11.30
C MET A 62 3.51 -10.21 -11.62
N LEU A 63 2.31 -9.97 -12.16
CA LEU A 63 1.81 -8.63 -12.44
C LEU A 63 1.27 -7.95 -11.17
N TYR A 64 0.46 -8.66 -10.37
CA TYR A 64 -0.22 -8.08 -9.20
C TYR A 64 0.55 -8.22 -7.88
N GLY A 65 1.44 -9.21 -7.77
CA GLY A 65 2.30 -9.43 -6.60
C GLY A 65 3.11 -8.20 -6.20
N PRO A 66 3.75 -7.47 -7.14
CA PRO A 66 4.44 -6.22 -6.83
C PRO A 66 3.53 -5.16 -6.19
N TYR A 67 2.27 -5.05 -6.62
CA TYR A 67 1.31 -4.10 -6.03
C TYR A 67 0.94 -4.48 -4.60
N VAL A 68 0.78 -5.78 -4.31
CA VAL A 68 0.55 -6.27 -2.95
C VAL A 68 1.76 -5.96 -2.06
N ALA A 69 2.97 -6.27 -2.53
CA ALA A 69 4.20 -6.01 -1.78
C ALA A 69 4.38 -4.50 -1.51
N LEU A 70 4.17 -3.66 -2.53
CA LEU A 70 4.28 -2.21 -2.42
C LEU A 70 3.23 -1.64 -1.46
N GLY A 71 1.96 -2.06 -1.59
CA GLY A 71 0.88 -1.62 -0.71
C GLY A 71 1.13 -1.97 0.76
N ALA A 72 1.61 -3.19 1.02
CA ALA A 72 2.01 -3.61 2.36
C ALA A 72 3.19 -2.77 2.91
N PHE A 73 4.22 -2.56 2.10
CA PHE A 73 5.37 -1.75 2.47
C PHE A 73 4.96 -0.31 2.80
N MET A 74 4.16 0.32 1.95
CA MET A 74 3.64 1.67 2.16
C MET A 74 2.83 1.77 3.45
N ALA A 75 1.92 0.82 3.69
CA ALA A 75 1.10 0.80 4.90
C ALA A 75 1.97 0.70 6.17
N LEU A 76 2.95 -0.21 6.17
CA LEU A 76 3.86 -0.38 7.31
C LEU A 76 4.74 0.86 7.54
N ASP A 77 5.35 1.43 6.48
CA ASP A 77 6.17 2.64 6.60
C ASP A 77 5.36 3.80 7.21
N MET A 78 4.13 4.02 6.74
CA MET A 78 3.27 5.09 7.25
C MET A 78 2.82 4.85 8.69
N VAL A 79 2.56 3.59 9.09
CA VAL A 79 2.30 3.25 10.50
C VAL A 79 3.51 3.60 11.37
N PHE A 80 4.73 3.25 10.96
CA PHE A 80 5.93 3.57 11.74
C PHE A 80 6.16 5.08 11.86
N ARG A 81 6.00 5.82 10.76
CA ARG A 81 6.10 7.30 10.78
C ARG A 81 5.03 7.92 11.68
N LEU A 82 3.79 7.44 11.62
CA LEU A 82 2.71 7.96 12.45
C LEU A 82 2.94 7.63 13.93
N ARG A 83 3.38 6.41 14.25
CA ARG A 83 3.77 6.03 15.61
C ARG A 83 4.89 6.90 16.17
N GLY A 84 5.91 7.20 15.37
CA GLY A 84 7.00 8.09 15.77
C GLY A 84 6.56 9.52 16.07
N ARG A 85 5.44 9.97 15.48
CA ARG A 85 4.86 11.30 15.69
C ARG A 85 3.85 11.34 16.85
N LEU A 86 3.08 10.26 17.05
CA LEU A 86 2.00 10.22 18.05
C LEU A 86 2.44 9.67 19.42
N LEU A 87 3.38 8.72 19.45
CA LEU A 87 3.80 8.13 20.72
C LEU A 87 4.78 9.06 21.44
N PRO A 88 4.60 9.32 22.74
CA PRO A 88 5.54 10.10 23.52
C PRO A 88 6.93 9.49 23.42
N LYS A 89 7.95 10.31 23.13
CA LYS A 89 9.33 9.87 23.31
C LYS A 89 9.51 9.54 24.79
N ARG A 90 9.72 8.25 25.10
CA ARG A 90 10.03 7.81 26.46
C ARG A 90 11.25 8.60 26.92
N LYS A 91 11.07 9.49 27.90
CA LYS A 91 12.20 10.13 28.59
C LYS A 91 12.98 9.00 29.24
N LEU A 92 14.22 8.77 28.80
CA LEU A 92 15.16 7.97 29.60
C LEU A 92 15.42 8.79 30.87
N ALA A 93 14.89 8.28 31.99
CA ALA A 93 15.28 8.70 33.32
C ALA A 93 16.54 7.94 33.73
#